data_AF-A0AAV1XD32-F1
#
_entry.id   AF-A0AAV1XD32-F1
#
_cell.length_a   1.000
_cell.length_b   1.000
_cell.length_c   1.000
_cell.angle_alpha   90.00
_cell.angle_beta   90.00
_cell.angle_gamma   90.00
#
_symmetry.space_group_name_H-M   'P 1'
#
loop_
_entity.id
_entity.type
_entity.pdbx_description
1 polymer ?
#
loop_
_entity_poly.entity_id
_entity_poly.type
_entity_poly.pdbx_seq_one_letter_code
_entity_poly.pdbx_strand_id
1 'polypeptide(L)'
;MLKLWKWYQKCMIIHPVKTQVISSGVIWGVGDIAAQFVTHSIPNKTISKFKDDNKEFKINWKRVATTSLFGLGFVGPVGHYWYEYLDRFIRLKLLLKPNSFRFVASKVAIDGLIFGPFDLLMFFTYMGFCNGKSVPQIKEDVKRDFLPAFVLEGGIWPIVQVGNFRFIPVRYQLLYVNFFCLLDSCFLSWVEQQEDAQWKQWVKSFLPLEEHKRQG
;
A
#
# COMPACT_ATOMS: atom_id res chain seq x y z
N MET A 1 -6.61 25.16 7.63
CA MET A 1 -6.73 24.11 6.59
C MET A 1 -6.71 24.66 5.16
N LEU A 2 -7.54 25.65 4.78
CA LEU A 2 -7.57 26.20 3.41
C LEU A 2 -6.25 26.83 2.91
N LYS A 3 -5.45 27.45 3.79
CA LYS A 3 -4.16 28.06 3.41
C LYS A 3 -3.10 27.02 3.04
N LEU A 4 -3.03 25.92 3.79
CA LEU A 4 -2.10 24.80 3.54
C LEU A 4 -2.45 24.09 2.23
N TRP A 5 -3.74 23.83 2.00
CA TRP A 5 -4.21 23.24 0.73
C TRP A 5 -3.87 24.14 -0.46
N LYS A 6 -4.16 25.44 -0.38
CA LYS A 6 -3.79 26.40 -1.44
C LYS A 6 -2.28 26.46 -1.69
N TRP A 7 -1.46 26.37 -0.65
CA TRP A 7 0.00 26.28 -0.78
C TRP A 7 0.42 24.99 -1.49
N TYR A 8 -0.11 23.84 -1.06
CA TYR A 8 0.14 22.55 -1.72
C TYR A 8 -0.27 22.58 -3.19
N GLN A 9 -1.43 23.15 -3.52
CA GLN A 9 -1.87 23.33 -4.91
C GLN A 9 -0.89 24.18 -5.72
N LYS A 10 -0.32 25.25 -5.15
CA LYS A 10 0.72 26.05 -5.82
C LYS A 10 1.98 25.24 -6.08
N CYS A 11 2.47 24.50 -5.08
CA CYS A 11 3.63 23.61 -5.24
C CYS A 11 3.39 22.54 -6.30
N MET A 12 2.18 21.97 -6.35
CA MET A 12 1.76 21.01 -7.37
C MET A 12 1.73 21.57 -8.80
N ILE A 13 1.48 22.88 -8.96
CA ILE A 13 1.51 23.53 -10.28
C ILE A 13 2.96 23.84 -10.70
N ILE A 14 3.77 24.34 -9.78
CA ILE A 14 5.14 24.79 -10.07
C ILE A 14 6.11 23.60 -10.18
N HIS A 15 5.99 22.63 -9.29
CA HIS A 15 6.87 21.46 -9.19
C HIS A 15 6.04 20.18 -8.88
N PRO A 16 5.25 19.67 -9.85
CA PRO A 16 4.34 18.55 -9.64
C PRO A 16 5.05 17.29 -9.13
N VAL A 17 6.12 16.86 -9.80
CA VAL A 17 6.88 15.64 -9.45
C VAL A 17 7.48 15.77 -8.06
N LYS A 18 8.23 16.84 -7.78
CA LYS A 18 8.90 17.03 -6.48
C LYS A 18 7.90 17.07 -5.32
N THR A 19 6.78 17.77 -5.51
CA THR A 19 5.74 17.90 -4.49
C THR A 19 5.13 16.54 -4.19
N GLN A 20 4.81 15.76 -5.23
CA GLN A 20 4.27 14.43 -5.08
C GLN A 20 5.27 13.47 -4.40
N VAL A 21 6.52 13.44 -4.87
CA VAL A 21 7.60 12.65 -4.26
C VAL A 21 7.71 12.92 -2.77
N ILE A 22 7.89 14.18 -2.38
CA ILE A 22 8.04 14.56 -0.96
C ILE A 22 6.80 14.18 -0.17
N SER A 23 5.60 14.45 -0.70
CA SER A 23 4.35 14.10 -0.02
C SER A 23 4.18 12.60 0.17
N SER A 24 4.56 11.77 -0.81
CA SER A 24 4.52 10.31 -0.70
C SER A 24 5.41 9.83 0.45
N GLY A 25 6.65 10.31 0.52
CA GLY A 25 7.56 9.95 1.62
C GLY A 25 7.00 10.24 2.99
N VAL A 26 6.48 11.46 3.18
CA VAL A 26 5.87 11.88 4.44
C VAL A 26 4.66 11.01 4.79
N ILE A 27 3.76 10.76 3.84
CA ILE A 27 2.55 9.97 4.09
C ILE A 27 2.90 8.51 4.42
N TRP A 28 3.86 7.92 3.72
CA TRP A 28 4.31 6.55 3.99
C TRP A 28 4.98 6.43 5.37
N GLY A 29 5.81 7.41 5.76
CA GLY A 29 6.40 7.43 7.10
C GLY A 29 5.34 7.60 8.21
N VAL A 30 4.40 8.53 8.04
CA VAL A 30 3.29 8.73 8.99
C VAL A 30 2.40 7.48 9.06
N GLY A 31 2.13 6.84 7.92
CA GLY A 31 1.33 5.64 7.87
C GLY A 31 1.98 4.44 8.57
N ASP A 32 3.30 4.31 8.46
CA ASP A 32 4.02 3.28 9.20
C ASP A 32 3.99 3.54 10.72
N ILE A 33 4.13 4.79 11.17
CA ILE A 33 3.95 5.15 12.59
C ILE A 33 2.54 4.80 13.07
N ALA A 34 1.51 5.14 12.29
CA ALA A 34 0.12 4.85 12.63
C ALA A 34 -0.14 3.33 12.69
N ALA A 35 0.37 2.59 11.71
CA ALA A 35 0.32 1.12 11.67
C ALA A 35 0.97 0.50 12.91
N GLN A 36 2.18 0.95 13.28
CA GLN A 36 2.86 0.49 14.50
C GLN A 36 2.07 0.83 15.76
N PHE A 37 1.45 2.01 15.82
CA PHE A 37 0.60 2.41 16.94
C PHE A 37 -0.64 1.53 17.08
N VAL A 38 -1.29 1.18 15.97
CA VAL A 38 -2.42 0.23 15.94
C VAL A 38 -1.96 -1.14 16.47
N THR A 39 -0.81 -1.63 16.00
CA THR A 39 -0.23 -2.89 16.50
C THR A 39 0.09 -2.85 18.00
N HIS A 40 0.44 -1.69 18.55
CA HIS A 40 0.71 -1.62 19.98
C HIS A 40 -0.55 -1.46 20.84
N SER A 41 -1.51 -0.68 20.34
CA SER A 41 -2.70 -0.28 21.10
C SER A 41 -3.74 -1.39 21.22
N ILE A 42 -3.65 -2.44 20.40
CA ILE A 42 -4.60 -3.54 20.40
C ILE A 42 -3.96 -4.74 21.09
N PRO A 43 -4.40 -5.07 22.33
CA PRO A 43 -3.87 -6.22 23.04
C PRO A 43 -4.32 -7.52 22.35
N ASN A 44 -3.37 -8.32 21.90
CA ASN A 44 -3.62 -9.73 21.58
C ASN A 44 -4.18 -10.42 22.84
N LYS A 45 -5.46 -10.82 22.82
CA LYS A 45 -6.08 -11.62 23.90
C LYS A 45 -5.35 -12.95 24.16
N THR A 46 -4.53 -13.41 23.22
CA THR A 46 -3.78 -14.68 23.31
C THR A 46 -2.37 -14.48 23.87
N ILE A 47 -1.76 -13.29 23.76
CA ILE A 47 -0.41 -12.99 24.28
C ILE A 47 -0.46 -12.28 25.66
N SER A 48 -1.63 -11.76 26.06
CA SER A 48 -1.82 -11.10 27.36
C SER A 48 -1.69 -12.03 28.59
N LYS A 49 -1.55 -13.35 28.41
CA LYS A 49 -1.29 -14.27 29.52
C LYS A 49 0.18 -14.31 29.99
N PHE A 50 1.13 -13.73 29.24
CA PHE A 50 2.57 -13.82 29.56
C PHE A 50 3.40 -12.55 29.34
N LYS A 51 2.80 -11.39 29.01
CA LYS A 51 3.57 -10.14 28.82
C LYS A 51 3.43 -9.23 30.04
N ASP A 52 4.54 -9.10 30.76
CA ASP A 52 4.85 -8.02 31.70
C ASP A 52 4.25 -6.67 31.26
N ASP A 53 3.52 -6.03 32.17
CA ASP A 53 2.72 -4.80 32.01
C ASP A 53 3.52 -3.51 31.70
N ASN A 54 4.80 -3.61 31.31
CA ASN A 54 5.72 -2.45 31.18
C ASN A 54 6.54 -2.44 29.88
N LYS A 55 5.97 -2.75 28.72
CA LYS A 55 6.62 -2.43 27.43
C LYS A 55 6.11 -1.10 26.89
N GLU A 56 6.86 -0.03 27.16
CA GLU A 56 6.68 1.27 26.49
C GLU A 56 6.58 1.10 24.96
N PHE A 57 5.65 1.82 24.34
CA PHE A 57 5.55 1.90 22.89
C PHE A 57 6.85 2.48 22.30
N LYS A 58 7.65 1.62 21.65
CA LYS A 58 8.87 2.04 20.96
C LYS A 58 8.65 2.03 19.46
N ILE A 59 8.65 3.22 18.87
CA ILE A 59 8.59 3.39 17.41
C ILE A 59 9.85 2.79 16.79
N ASN A 60 9.67 1.87 15.86
CA ASN A 60 10.74 1.36 15.02
C ASN A 60 11.06 2.38 13.92
N TRP A 61 11.94 3.33 14.25
CA TRP A 61 12.40 4.37 13.33
C TRP A 61 13.09 3.82 12.08
N LYS A 62 13.71 2.63 12.16
CA LYS A 62 14.28 1.97 10.98
C LYS A 62 13.18 1.62 9.97
N ARG A 63 12.06 1.04 10.44
CA ARG A 63 10.90 0.71 9.59
C ARG A 63 10.28 1.96 8.97
N VAL A 64 10.10 3.02 9.77
CA VAL A 64 9.57 4.31 9.31
C VAL A 64 10.46 4.93 8.23
N ALA A 65 11.79 4.88 8.42
CA ALA A 65 12.74 5.38 7.44
C ALA A 65 12.68 4.57 6.15
N THR A 66 12.64 3.23 6.25
CA THR A 66 12.53 2.34 5.09
C THR A 66 11.25 2.60 4.29
N THR A 67 10.08 2.64 4.93
CA THR A 67 8.80 2.88 4.22
C THR A 67 8.73 4.30 3.65
N SER A 68 9.23 5.30 4.36
CA SER A 68 9.35 6.67 3.85
C SER A 68 10.26 6.74 2.63
N LEU A 69 11.41 6.06 2.64
CA LEU A 69 12.31 5.98 1.49
C LEU A 69 11.68 5.26 0.30
N PHE A 70 10.86 4.23 0.53
CA PHE A 70 10.07 3.60 -0.53
C PHE A 70 9.06 4.58 -1.14
N GLY A 71 8.36 5.34 -0.29
CA GLY A 71 7.45 6.40 -0.69
C GLY A 71 8.13 7.50 -1.53
N LEU A 72 9.32 7.95 -1.11
CA LEU A 72 10.11 8.96 -1.81
C LEU A 72 10.72 8.43 -3.11
N GLY A 73 11.36 7.27 -3.07
CA GLY A 73 12.21 6.77 -4.15
C GLY A 73 11.47 5.99 -5.23
N PHE A 74 10.35 5.35 -4.88
CA PHE A 74 9.60 4.49 -5.79
C PHE A 74 8.18 4.99 -6.00
N VAL A 75 7.34 5.00 -4.97
CA VAL A 75 5.89 5.30 -5.11
C VAL A 75 5.66 6.73 -5.62
N GLY A 76 6.43 7.69 -5.12
CA GLY A 76 6.43 9.08 -5.58
C GLY A 76 6.66 9.24 -7.08
N PRO A 77 7.87 8.95 -7.59
CA PRO A 77 8.19 9.16 -8.99
C PRO A 77 7.44 8.17 -9.91
N VAL A 78 7.44 6.88 -9.59
CA VAL A 78 6.81 5.86 -10.43
C VAL A 78 5.31 6.06 -10.48
N GLY A 79 4.67 6.31 -9.34
CA GLY A 79 3.23 6.57 -9.27
C GLY A 79 2.83 7.85 -10.03
N HIS A 80 3.62 8.92 -9.97
CA HIS A 80 3.36 10.14 -10.74
C HIS A 80 3.28 9.85 -12.24
N TYR A 81 4.33 9.26 -12.79
CA TYR A 81 4.42 8.98 -14.21
C TYR A 81 3.44 7.89 -14.63
N TRP A 82 3.16 6.91 -13.77
CA TRP A 82 2.18 5.86 -14.03
C TRP A 82 0.78 6.44 -14.25
N TYR A 83 0.26 7.25 -13.31
CA TYR A 83 -1.09 7.81 -13.43
C TYR A 83 -1.23 8.78 -14.60
N GLU A 84 -0.19 9.58 -14.88
CA GLU A 84 -0.18 10.45 -16.06
C GLU A 84 -0.13 9.65 -17.37
N TYR A 85 0.72 8.63 -17.44
CA TYR A 85 0.80 7.74 -18.58
C TYR A 85 -0.51 7.00 -18.82
N LEU A 86 -1.10 6.42 -17.78
CA LEU A 86 -2.34 5.65 -17.84
C LEU A 86 -3.51 6.53 -18.34
N ASP A 87 -3.62 7.76 -17.85
CA ASP A 87 -4.61 8.71 -18.34
C ASP A 87 -4.40 9.06 -19.83
N ARG A 88 -3.16 9.35 -20.23
CA ARG A 88 -2.83 9.65 -21.63
C ARG A 88 -3.08 8.46 -22.54
N PHE A 89 -2.68 7.26 -22.13
CA PHE A 89 -2.85 6.01 -22.89
C PHE A 89 -4.34 5.77 -23.18
N ILE A 90 -5.20 5.86 -22.18
CA ILE A 90 -6.62 5.57 -22.36
C ILE A 90 -7.32 6.64 -23.20
N ARG A 91 -6.94 7.91 -23.06
CA ARG A 91 -7.51 9.00 -23.87
C ARG A 91 -7.05 8.96 -25.32
N LEU A 92 -5.76 8.71 -25.55
CA LEU A 92 -5.15 8.88 -26.87
C LEU A 92 -5.08 7.58 -27.68
N LYS A 93 -4.95 6.42 -27.02
CA LYS A 93 -4.90 5.11 -27.69
C LYS A 93 -6.25 4.42 -27.70
N LEU A 94 -6.94 4.36 -26.55
CA LEU A 94 -8.26 3.71 -26.47
C LEU A 94 -9.43 4.64 -26.84
N LEU A 95 -9.16 5.95 -27.03
CA LEU A 95 -10.14 6.98 -27.40
C LEU A 95 -11.40 6.98 -26.51
N LEU A 96 -11.25 6.57 -25.25
CA LEU A 96 -12.37 6.49 -24.32
C LEU A 96 -12.70 7.87 -23.77
N LYS A 97 -14.00 8.22 -23.77
CA LYS A 97 -14.47 9.48 -23.20
C LYS A 97 -14.09 9.51 -21.71
N PRO A 98 -13.43 10.59 -21.24
CA PRO A 98 -13.17 10.78 -19.82
C PRO A 98 -14.47 10.62 -19.04
N ASN A 99 -14.39 10.06 -17.83
CA ASN A 99 -15.54 9.90 -16.95
C ASN A 99 -16.62 8.91 -17.45
N SER A 100 -16.41 8.18 -18.54
CA SER A 100 -17.27 7.05 -18.92
C SER A 100 -16.98 5.81 -18.06
N PHE A 101 -17.97 4.92 -17.93
CA PHE A 101 -17.79 3.64 -17.23
C PHE A 101 -16.61 2.85 -17.79
N ARG A 102 -16.51 2.76 -19.13
CA ARG A 102 -15.40 2.08 -19.83
C ARG A 102 -14.05 2.71 -19.49
N PHE A 103 -13.96 4.03 -19.46
CA PHE A 103 -12.72 4.74 -19.10
C PHE A 103 -12.24 4.38 -17.70
N VAL A 104 -13.14 4.37 -16.71
CA VAL A 104 -12.79 4.02 -15.33
C VAL A 104 -12.46 2.54 -15.22
N ALA A 105 -13.29 1.66 -15.79
CA ALA A 105 -13.07 0.21 -15.74
C ALA A 105 -11.74 -0.19 -16.38
N SER A 106 -11.38 0.38 -17.53
CA SER A 106 -10.08 0.13 -18.16
C SER A 106 -8.91 0.61 -17.31
N LYS A 107 -9.03 1.77 -16.65
CA LYS A 107 -8.00 2.25 -15.71
C LYS A 107 -7.80 1.29 -14.55
N VAL A 108 -8.89 0.90 -13.89
CA VAL A 108 -8.86 -0.02 -12.74
C VAL A 108 -8.28 -1.38 -13.15
N ALA A 109 -8.65 -1.90 -14.32
CA ALA A 109 -8.14 -3.17 -14.81
C ALA A 109 -6.63 -3.11 -15.12
N ILE A 110 -6.17 -2.09 -15.84
CA ILE A 110 -4.74 -1.92 -16.16
C ILE A 110 -3.93 -1.69 -14.89
N ASP A 111 -4.43 -0.85 -13.98
CA ASP A 111 -3.79 -0.58 -12.70
C ASP A 111 -3.68 -1.85 -11.85
N GLY A 112 -4.78 -2.57 -11.64
CA GLY A 112 -4.78 -3.79 -10.83
C GLY A 112 -4.00 -4.96 -11.43
N LEU A 113 -4.03 -5.14 -12.75
CA LEU A 113 -3.40 -6.29 -13.42
C LEU A 113 -1.94 -6.08 -13.82
N ILE A 114 -1.51 -4.82 -13.99
CA ILE A 114 -0.13 -4.50 -14.39
C ILE A 114 0.63 -3.85 -13.25
N PHE A 115 0.09 -2.75 -12.71
CA PHE A 115 0.79 -2.01 -11.67
C PHE A 115 0.72 -2.69 -10.32
N GLY A 116 -0.44 -3.22 -9.94
CA GLY A 116 -0.65 -3.96 -8.69
C GLY A 116 0.39 -5.07 -8.45
N PRO A 117 0.55 -6.07 -9.33
CA PRO A 117 1.53 -7.14 -9.10
C PRO A 117 2.97 -6.63 -9.15
N PHE A 118 3.26 -5.61 -9.97
CA PHE A 118 4.59 -5.02 -10.07
C PHE A 118 4.97 -4.27 -8.79
N ASP A 119 4.08 -3.40 -8.30
CA ASP A 119 4.24 -2.63 -7.07
C ASP A 119 4.40 -3.55 -5.86
N LEU A 120 3.53 -4.57 -5.76
CA LEU A 120 3.59 -5.56 -4.69
C LEU A 120 4.93 -6.32 -4.69
N LEU A 121 5.39 -6.80 -5.85
CA LEU A 121 6.66 -7.49 -5.98
C LEU A 121 7.84 -6.60 -5.57
N MET A 122 7.83 -5.34 -6.03
CA MET A 122 8.84 -4.34 -5.68
C MET A 122 8.84 -4.05 -4.17
N PHE A 123 7.67 -3.93 -3.56
CA PHE A 123 7.52 -3.71 -2.13
C PHE A 123 8.10 -4.87 -1.31
N PHE A 124 7.67 -6.12 -1.58
CA PHE A 124 8.20 -7.30 -0.87
C PHE A 124 9.72 -7.43 -1.01
N THR A 125 10.23 -7.20 -2.22
CA THR A 125 11.67 -7.28 -2.50
C THR A 125 12.44 -6.21 -1.74
N TYR A 126 11.99 -4.96 -1.81
CA TYR A 126 12.61 -3.83 -1.12
C TYR A 126 12.61 -4.02 0.40
N MET A 127 11.45 -4.36 0.97
CA MET A 127 11.31 -4.61 2.41
C MET A 127 12.18 -5.79 2.86
N GLY A 128 12.28 -6.84 2.04
CA GLY A 128 13.16 -7.98 2.27
C GLY A 128 14.62 -7.55 2.43
N PHE A 129 15.14 -6.76 1.49
CA PHE A 129 16.52 -6.25 1.54
C PHE A 129 16.76 -5.31 2.73
N CYS A 130 15.84 -4.39 3.02
CA CYS A 130 15.99 -3.47 4.16
C CYS A 130 15.96 -4.19 5.53
N ASN A 131 15.28 -5.33 5.59
CA ASN A 131 15.28 -6.22 6.75
C ASN A 131 16.53 -7.13 6.82
N GLY A 132 17.44 -7.03 5.85
CA GLY A 132 18.68 -7.80 5.84
C GLY A 132 18.51 -9.26 5.40
N LYS A 133 17.40 -9.59 4.72
CA LYS A 133 17.17 -10.94 4.21
C LYS A 133 18.06 -11.21 2.98
N SER A 134 18.47 -12.46 2.81
CA SER A 134 19.19 -12.90 1.62
C SER A 134 18.24 -13.09 0.43
N VAL A 135 18.76 -13.05 -0.80
CA VAL A 135 17.95 -13.23 -2.02
C VAL A 135 17.12 -14.53 -2.00
N PRO A 136 17.64 -15.68 -1.57
CA PRO A 136 16.83 -16.90 -1.44
C PRO A 136 15.64 -16.73 -0.48
N GLN A 137 15.86 -16.10 0.68
CA GLN A 137 14.80 -15.85 1.67
C GLN A 137 13.71 -14.93 1.12
N ILE A 138 14.11 -13.86 0.42
CA ILE A 138 13.16 -12.94 -0.22
C ILE A 138 12.32 -13.69 -1.26
N LYS A 139 12.94 -14.55 -2.06
CA LYS A 139 12.23 -15.36 -3.07
C LYS A 139 11.23 -16.31 -2.43
N GLU A 140 11.55 -16.93 -1.30
CA GLU A 140 10.64 -17.78 -0.54
C GLU A 140 9.48 -16.99 0.05
N ASP A 141 9.75 -15.84 0.66
CA ASP A 141 8.71 -14.95 1.20
C ASP A 141 7.76 -14.47 0.10
N VAL A 142 8.29 -14.02 -1.05
CA VAL A 142 7.47 -13.65 -2.20
C VAL A 142 6.62 -14.83 -2.66
N LYS A 143 7.19 -16.02 -2.81
CA LYS A 143 6.39 -17.20 -3.22
C LYS A 143 5.27 -17.52 -2.25
N ARG A 144 5.51 -17.37 -0.94
CA ARG A 144 4.54 -17.67 0.12
C ARG A 144 3.44 -16.61 0.21
N ASP A 145 3.84 -15.34 0.22
CA ASP A 145 2.95 -14.26 0.66
C ASP A 145 2.40 -13.42 -0.50
N PHE A 146 2.99 -13.47 -1.70
CA PHE A 146 2.59 -12.64 -2.83
C PHE A 146 1.15 -12.91 -3.28
N LEU A 147 0.78 -14.18 -3.50
CA LEU A 147 -0.56 -14.51 -3.99
C LEU A 147 -1.65 -14.21 -2.95
N PRO A 148 -1.49 -14.57 -1.66
CA PRO A 148 -2.42 -14.16 -0.61
C PRO A 148 -2.57 -12.64 -0.51
N ALA A 149 -1.46 -11.89 -0.51
CA ALA A 149 -1.51 -10.44 -0.48
C ALA A 149 -2.21 -9.89 -1.72
N PHE A 150 -1.86 -10.35 -2.93
CA PHE A 150 -2.46 -9.88 -4.17
C PHE A 150 -3.98 -10.08 -4.22
N VAL A 151 -4.48 -11.22 -3.72
CA VAL A 151 -5.93 -11.49 -3.65
C VAL A 151 -6.61 -10.59 -2.63
N LEU A 152 -6.00 -10.38 -1.46
CA LEU A 152 -6.54 -9.51 -0.42
C LEU A 152 -6.63 -8.06 -0.92
N GLU A 153 -5.52 -7.55 -1.46
CA GLU A 153 -5.43 -6.21 -2.05
C GLU A 153 -6.40 -6.06 -3.23
N GLY A 154 -6.48 -7.10 -4.08
CA GLY A 154 -7.39 -7.17 -5.22
C GLY A 154 -8.88 -7.14 -4.86
N GLY A 155 -9.26 -7.36 -3.60
CA GLY A 155 -10.64 -7.19 -3.14
C GLY A 155 -11.00 -5.74 -2.83
N ILE A 156 -10.08 -4.99 -2.22
CA ILE A 156 -10.35 -3.64 -1.69
C ILE A 156 -9.92 -2.55 -2.68
N TRP A 157 -8.74 -2.69 -3.27
CA TRP A 157 -8.16 -1.66 -4.12
C TRP A 157 -8.98 -1.31 -5.37
N PRO A 158 -9.67 -2.24 -6.06
CA PRO A 158 -10.52 -1.86 -7.18
C PRO A 158 -11.60 -0.86 -6.79
N ILE A 159 -12.19 -0.98 -5.60
CA ILE A 159 -13.20 -0.05 -5.11
C ILE A 159 -12.58 1.33 -4.87
N VAL A 160 -11.41 1.36 -4.23
CA VAL A 160 -10.64 2.59 -3.97
C VAL A 160 -10.25 3.26 -5.29
N GLN A 161 -9.77 2.49 -6.27
CA GLN A 161 -9.34 2.99 -7.58
C GLN A 161 -10.49 3.43 -8.47
N VAL A 162 -11.68 2.82 -8.38
CA VAL A 162 -12.90 3.33 -9.03
C VAL A 162 -13.17 4.75 -8.54
N GLY A 163 -13.13 4.98 -7.22
CA GLY A 163 -13.29 6.32 -6.64
C GLY A 163 -12.22 7.30 -7.14
N ASN A 164 -10.96 6.86 -7.13
CA ASN A 164 -9.82 7.64 -7.59
C ASN A 164 -9.98 8.10 -9.06
N PHE A 165 -10.21 7.16 -9.97
CA PHE A 165 -10.27 7.44 -11.40
C PHE A 165 -11.56 8.13 -11.85
N ARG A 166 -12.64 8.03 -11.05
CA ARG A 166 -13.93 8.67 -11.33
C ARG A 166 -13.99 10.11 -10.86
N PHE A 167 -13.49 10.41 -9.67
CA PHE A 167 -13.72 11.70 -9.00
C PHE A 167 -12.46 12.55 -8.85
N ILE A 168 -11.27 11.93 -8.85
CA ILE A 168 -10.02 12.64 -8.55
C ILE A 168 -9.31 13.03 -9.85
N PRO A 169 -8.96 14.32 -10.04
CA PRO A 169 -8.13 14.76 -11.15
C PRO A 169 -6.76 14.08 -11.12
N VAL A 170 -6.20 13.70 -12.28
CA VAL A 170 -4.95 12.94 -12.43
C VAL A 170 -3.81 13.44 -11.53
N ARG A 171 -3.61 14.75 -11.46
CA ARG A 171 -2.61 15.41 -10.59
C ARG A 171 -2.74 15.11 -9.09
N TYR A 172 -3.90 14.68 -8.60
CA TYR A 172 -4.15 14.34 -7.20
C TYR A 172 -4.36 12.84 -6.97
N GLN A 173 -4.34 12.02 -8.03
CA GLN A 173 -4.61 10.58 -7.92
C GLN A 173 -3.58 9.86 -7.05
N LEU A 174 -2.30 10.23 -7.16
CA LEU A 174 -1.26 9.68 -6.30
C LEU A 174 -1.45 10.07 -4.83
N LEU A 175 -1.85 11.33 -4.56
CA LEU A 175 -2.10 11.78 -3.19
C LEU A 175 -3.26 11.01 -2.55
N TYR A 176 -4.33 10.78 -3.33
CA TYR A 176 -5.46 9.96 -2.90
C TYR A 176 -5.02 8.53 -2.57
N VAL A 177 -4.26 7.91 -3.46
CA VAL A 177 -3.76 6.53 -3.28
C VAL A 177 -2.87 6.43 -2.05
N ASN A 178 -1.89 7.32 -1.88
CA ASN A 178 -1.03 7.34 -0.69
C ASN A 178 -1.82 7.46 0.62
N PHE A 179 -2.89 8.25 0.63
CA PHE A 179 -3.75 8.37 1.80
C PHE A 179 -4.46 7.05 2.13
N PHE A 180 -4.96 6.34 1.11
CA PHE A 180 -5.56 5.02 1.31
C PHE A 180 -4.52 3.94 1.65
N CYS A 181 -3.27 4.03 1.15
CA CYS A 181 -2.17 3.15 1.60
C CYS A 181 -1.90 3.29 3.11
N LEU A 182 -2.04 4.49 3.67
CA LEU A 182 -1.93 4.69 5.13
C LEU A 182 -3.05 3.94 5.87
N LEU A 183 -4.29 4.08 5.40
CA LEU A 183 -5.44 3.40 5.99
C LEU A 183 -5.31 1.88 5.88
N ASP A 184 -4.87 1.41 4.72
CA ASP A 184 -4.62 0.01 4.44
C ASP A 184 -3.50 -0.56 5.31
N SER A 185 -2.39 0.16 5.48
CA SER A 185 -1.31 -0.24 6.41
C SER A 185 -1.82 -0.39 7.85
N CYS A 186 -2.71 0.50 8.29
CA CYS A 186 -3.34 0.39 9.61
C CYS A 186 -4.31 -0.79 9.67
N PHE A 187 -5.10 -1.00 8.62
CA PHE A 187 -6.05 -2.11 8.50
C PHE A 187 -5.34 -3.46 8.49
N LEU A 188 -4.31 -3.65 7.68
CA LEU A 188 -3.52 -4.88 7.65
C LEU A 188 -2.84 -5.15 8.99
N SER A 189 -2.29 -4.12 9.63
CA SER A 189 -1.71 -4.25 10.98
C SER A 189 -2.75 -4.67 12.01
N TRP A 190 -3.97 -4.12 11.94
CA TRP A 190 -5.11 -4.55 12.77
C TRP A 190 -5.54 -5.98 12.45
N VAL A 191 -5.64 -6.33 11.17
CA VAL A 191 -6.01 -7.65 10.70
C VAL A 191 -5.02 -8.63 11.25
N GLU A 192 -3.71 -8.48 11.04
CA GLU A 192 -2.65 -9.41 11.46
C GLU A 192 -2.81 -9.83 12.93
N GLN A 193 -3.13 -8.89 13.82
CA GLN A 193 -3.34 -9.14 15.25
C GLN A 193 -4.56 -10.01 15.60
N GLN A 194 -5.57 -10.05 14.74
CA GLN A 194 -6.78 -10.86 14.95
C GLN A 194 -6.56 -12.33 14.55
N GLU A 195 -5.52 -13.00 15.08
CA GLU A 195 -5.15 -14.39 14.70
C GLU A 195 -6.32 -15.39 14.80
N ASP A 196 -7.29 -15.16 15.70
CA ASP A 196 -8.40 -16.08 16.01
C ASP A 196 -9.75 -15.75 15.33
N ALA A 197 -9.81 -14.81 14.38
CA ALA A 197 -11.08 -14.44 13.76
C ALA A 197 -11.54 -15.48 12.71
N GLN A 198 -12.77 -16.01 12.85
CA GLN A 198 -13.32 -17.06 11.96
C GLN A 198 -13.29 -16.70 10.46
N TRP A 199 -13.45 -15.42 10.11
CA TRP A 199 -13.40 -14.97 8.72
C TRP A 199 -12.00 -15.08 8.11
N LYS A 200 -10.92 -15.04 8.90
CA LYS A 200 -9.56 -15.27 8.39
C LYS A 200 -9.33 -16.72 8.00
N GLN A 201 -9.92 -17.68 8.71
CA GLN A 201 -9.88 -19.09 8.31
C GLN A 201 -10.62 -19.30 6.99
N TRP A 202 -11.74 -18.58 6.80
CA TRP A 202 -12.47 -18.55 5.53
C TRP A 202 -11.63 -17.94 4.40
N VAL A 203 -10.91 -16.83 4.62
CA VAL A 203 -9.97 -16.26 3.63
C VAL A 203 -8.79 -17.20 3.34
N LYS A 204 -8.21 -17.82 4.38
CA LYS A 204 -7.18 -18.87 4.23
C LYS A 204 -7.71 -20.11 3.48
N SER A 205 -9.01 -20.39 3.53
CA SER A 205 -9.58 -21.53 2.79
C SER A 205 -9.69 -21.29 1.28
N PHE A 206 -9.77 -20.03 0.82
CA PHE A 206 -9.69 -19.68 -0.60
C PHE A 206 -8.26 -19.65 -1.15
N LEU A 207 -7.27 -19.59 -0.27
CA LEU A 207 -5.86 -19.53 -0.58
C LEU A 207 -5.18 -20.70 0.14
N PRO A 208 -5.15 -21.91 -0.46
CA PRO A 208 -4.47 -23.04 0.14
C PRO A 208 -2.98 -22.70 0.23
N LEU A 209 -2.59 -22.15 1.38
CA LEU A 209 -1.21 -22.10 1.80
C LEU A 209 -0.80 -23.56 1.94
N GLU A 210 0.06 -24.05 1.05
CA GLU A 210 0.80 -25.26 1.36
C GLU A 210 1.65 -24.96 2.59
N GLU A 211 1.11 -25.27 3.77
CA GLU A 211 1.87 -25.45 5.00
C GLU A 211 2.77 -26.67 4.81
N HIS A 212 3.86 -26.52 4.07
CA HIS A 212 4.92 -27.51 4.10
C HIS A 212 5.86 -27.25 5.28
N LYS A 213 5.50 -27.91 6.38
CA LYS A 213 6.36 -28.52 7.40
C LYS A 213 7.47 -27.65 8.00
N ARG A 214 7.16 -27.01 9.12
CA ARG A 214 8.08 -26.95 10.27
C ARG A 214 7.79 -28.10 11.23
N GLN A 215 8.11 -29.32 10.82
CA GLN A 215 8.39 -30.43 11.74
C GLN A 215 9.41 -31.34 11.04
N GLY A 216 10.60 -31.42 11.62
CA GLY A 216 11.77 -32.13 11.09
C GLY A 216 13.02 -31.53 11.70
#